data_AF-I7BG98-F1
#
_entry.id   AF-I7BG98-F1
#
_cell.length_a   1.000
_cell.length_b   1.000
_cell.length_c   1.000
_cell.angle_alpha   90.00
_cell.angle_beta   90.00
_cell.angle_gamma   90.00
#
_symmetry.space_group_name_H-M   'P 1'
#
loop_
_entity.id
_entity.type
_entity.pdbx_description
1 polymer ?
#
loop_
_entity_poly.entity_id
_entity_poly.type
_entity_poly.pdbx_seq_one_letter_code
_entity_poly.pdbx_strand_id
1 'polypeptide(L)'
;MISHYFAMKQYVHAILEIFFARHGEHFHSKMPGLALKVPAHRPVPSWLTRLSVKWSLRHVPRELRGIGRKLLYGSVMNADDYQRACKVVWWRSAIEDMRTLGGFDWSREWPDGLPRLGQRDELAFSEIARASLKVS
;
A
#
# COMPACT_ATOMS: atom_id res chain seq x y z
N MET A 1 -0.10 2.22 20.90
CA MET A 1 -1.23 1.32 20.57
C MET A 1 -2.26 1.93 19.62
N ILE A 2 -2.45 3.27 19.58
CA ILE A 2 -3.41 3.94 18.69
C ILE A 2 -3.01 3.86 17.20
N SER A 3 -1.71 3.97 16.87
CA SER A 3 -1.25 3.94 15.47
C SER A 3 -1.52 2.59 14.78
N HIS A 4 -1.50 1.48 15.52
CA HIS A 4 -1.81 0.16 14.98
C HIS A 4 -3.30 0.04 14.60
N TYR A 5 -4.18 0.57 15.46
CA TYR A 5 -5.63 0.60 15.20
C TYR A 5 -5.98 1.53 14.02
N PHE A 6 -5.37 2.72 13.95
CA PHE A 6 -5.59 3.67 12.86
C PHE A 6 -5.07 3.14 11.52
N ALA A 7 -3.91 2.48 11.55
CA ALA A 7 -3.35 1.84 10.39
C ALA A 7 -4.16 0.63 9.93
N MET A 8 -5.05 0.04 10.75
CA MET A 8 -5.97 -1.01 10.30
C MET A 8 -7.24 -0.41 9.68
N LYS A 9 -7.74 0.70 10.24
CA LYS A 9 -8.95 1.40 9.77
C LYS A 9 -8.90 1.74 8.28
N GLN A 10 -7.78 2.29 7.80
CA GLN A 10 -7.64 2.66 6.38
C GLN A 10 -7.75 1.46 5.43
N TYR A 11 -7.30 0.27 5.85
CA TYR A 11 -7.41 -0.94 5.03
C TYR A 11 -8.84 -1.46 5.03
N VAL A 12 -9.49 -1.47 6.19
CA VAL A 12 -10.90 -1.88 6.30
C VAL A 12 -11.77 -0.97 5.43
N HIS A 13 -11.55 0.35 5.47
CA HIS A 13 -12.27 1.29 4.61
C HIS A 13 -12.05 1.00 3.13
N ALA A 14 -10.80 0.81 2.68
CA ALA A 14 -10.49 0.52 1.28
C ALA A 14 -11.10 -0.82 0.80
N ILE A 15 -11.14 -1.82 1.70
CA ILE A 15 -11.77 -3.11 1.43
C ILE A 15 -13.29 -2.98 1.31
N LEU A 16 -13.92 -2.23 2.23
CA LEU A 16 -15.36 -1.98 2.22
C LEU A 16 -15.78 -1.17 0.99
N GLU A 17 -15.00 -0.16 0.60
CA GLU A 17 -15.25 0.65 -0.60
C GLU A 17 -15.29 -0.22 -1.85
N ILE A 18 -14.33 -1.14 -2.03
CA ILE A 18 -14.36 -2.10 -3.14
C ILE A 18 -15.53 -3.08 -3.02
N PHE A 19 -15.82 -3.55 -1.81
CA PHE A 19 -16.95 -4.46 -1.58
C PHE A 19 -18.28 -3.83 -2.01
N PHE A 20 -18.55 -2.60 -1.59
CA PHE A 20 -19.76 -1.88 -1.95
C PHE A 20 -19.77 -1.44 -3.42
N ALA A 21 -18.62 -1.05 -3.98
CA ALA A 21 -18.52 -0.78 -5.42
C ALA A 21 -18.86 -2.01 -6.27
N ARG A 22 -18.55 -3.22 -5.80
CA ARG A 22 -18.77 -4.48 -6.52
C ARG A 22 -20.16 -5.09 -6.28
N HIS A 23 -20.70 -4.95 -5.08
CA HIS A 23 -21.95 -5.60 -4.67
C HIS A 23 -23.14 -4.64 -4.50
N GLY A 24 -22.90 -3.34 -4.62
CA GLY A 24 -23.88 -2.29 -4.36
C GLY A 24 -23.98 -1.98 -2.86
N GLU A 25 -24.46 -0.79 -2.54
CA GLU A 25 -24.68 -0.33 -1.17
C GLU A 25 -26.00 -0.85 -0.57
N HIS A 26 -26.89 -1.38 -1.42
CA HIS A 26 -28.19 -1.90 -1.00
C HIS A 26 -28.07 -3.30 -0.40
N PHE A 27 -28.70 -3.48 0.77
CA PHE A 27 -28.74 -4.76 1.44
C PHE A 27 -29.45 -5.83 0.58
N HIS A 28 -28.80 -6.98 0.42
CA HIS A 28 -29.39 -8.14 -0.23
C HIS A 28 -29.07 -9.43 0.54
N SER A 29 -29.93 -10.44 0.46
CA SER A 29 -29.83 -11.66 1.29
C SER A 29 -28.54 -12.48 1.10
N LYS A 30 -27.84 -12.30 -0.02
CA LYS A 30 -26.54 -12.95 -0.32
C LYS A 30 -25.33 -12.19 0.25
N MET A 31 -25.52 -10.96 0.70
CA MET A 31 -24.47 -10.05 1.15
C MET A 31 -23.67 -10.57 2.35
N PRO A 32 -24.27 -11.22 3.37
CA PRO A 32 -23.50 -11.82 4.47
C PRO A 32 -22.55 -12.94 3.99
N GLY A 33 -22.97 -13.76 3.03
CA GLY A 33 -22.14 -14.81 2.45
C GLY A 33 -20.99 -14.27 1.59
N LEU A 34 -21.16 -13.09 0.99
CA LEU A 34 -20.10 -12.40 0.26
C LEU A 34 -19.13 -11.70 1.20
N ALA A 35 -19.63 -11.09 2.29
CA ALA A 35 -18.80 -10.45 3.31
C ALA A 35 -17.84 -11.44 3.98
N LEU A 36 -18.23 -12.71 4.15
CA LEU A 36 -17.36 -13.78 4.66
C LEU A 36 -16.17 -14.13 3.74
N LYS A 37 -16.27 -13.81 2.44
CA LYS A 37 -15.18 -14.02 1.46
C LYS A 37 -14.20 -12.85 1.41
N VAL A 38 -14.54 -11.74 2.06
CA VAL A 38 -13.70 -10.56 2.13
C VAL A 38 -12.63 -10.77 3.21
N PRO A 39 -11.35 -10.46 2.93
CA PRO A 39 -10.30 -10.59 3.93
C PRO A 39 -10.57 -9.67 5.13
N ALA A 40 -10.89 -10.26 6.28
CA ALA A 40 -11.12 -9.54 7.55
C ALA A 40 -9.84 -8.93 8.16
N HIS A 41 -8.67 -9.37 7.68
CA HIS A 41 -7.37 -8.92 8.14
C HIS A 41 -6.54 -8.38 6.99
N ARG A 42 -5.60 -7.50 7.32
CA ARG A 42 -4.66 -6.92 6.35
C ARG A 42 -4.03 -8.05 5.52
N PRO A 43 -4.15 -8.05 4.18
CA PRO A 43 -3.47 -9.05 3.37
C PRO A 43 -1.97 -8.90 3.62
N VAL A 44 -1.34 -10.01 3.97
CA VAL A 44 0.10 -10.05 4.23
C VAL A 44 0.74 -10.89 3.15
N PRO A 45 1.85 -10.43 2.55
CA PRO A 45 2.52 -11.20 1.51
C PRO A 45 2.94 -12.58 2.02
N SER A 46 2.99 -13.54 1.09
CA SER A 46 3.46 -14.91 1.34
C SER A 46 4.88 -14.90 1.94
N TRP A 47 5.24 -15.97 2.64
CA TRP A 47 6.55 -16.07 3.31
C TRP A 47 7.72 -15.96 2.31
N LEU A 48 7.59 -16.55 1.11
CA LEU A 48 8.56 -16.44 0.02
C LEU A 48 8.71 -15.00 -0.46
N THR A 49 7.60 -14.30 -0.64
CA THR A 49 7.60 -12.90 -1.05
C THR A 49 8.25 -12.02 0.00
N ARG A 50 8.01 -12.27 1.30
CA ARG A 50 8.69 -11.54 2.39
C ARG A 50 10.20 -11.72 2.36
N LEU A 51 10.68 -12.93 2.06
CA LEU A 51 12.11 -13.20 1.89
C LEU A 51 12.65 -12.44 0.69
N SER A 52 12.00 -12.51 -0.47
CA SER A 52 12.41 -11.75 -1.66
C SER A 52 12.51 -10.26 -1.38
N VAL A 53 11.52 -9.68 -0.69
CA VAL A 53 11.53 -8.26 -0.30
C VAL A 53 12.68 -7.96 0.65
N LYS A 54 12.95 -8.83 1.63
CA LYS A 54 14.10 -8.68 2.54
C LYS A 54 15.43 -8.66 1.77
N TRP A 55 15.57 -9.48 0.74
CA TRP A 55 16.73 -9.49 -0.15
C TRP A 55 16.87 -8.20 -0.97
N SER A 56 15.78 -7.72 -1.57
CA SER A 56 15.76 -6.45 -2.32
C SER A 56 16.15 -5.25 -1.45
N LEU A 57 15.79 -5.27 -0.16
CA LEU A 57 16.11 -4.20 0.80
C LEU A 57 17.56 -4.22 1.31
N ARG A 58 18.38 -5.21 0.92
CA ARG A 58 19.77 -5.31 1.39
C ARG A 58 20.64 -4.14 0.92
N HIS A 59 20.36 -3.61 -0.28
CA HIS A 59 21.06 -2.46 -0.88
C HIS A 59 20.45 -1.10 -0.48
N VAL A 60 19.36 -1.11 0.30
CA VAL A 60 18.64 0.11 0.72
C VAL A 60 19.21 0.60 2.06
N PRO A 61 19.47 1.92 2.22
CA PRO A 61 19.91 2.51 3.48
C PRO A 61 18.96 2.17 4.64
N ARG A 62 19.50 1.98 5.86
CA ARG A 62 18.74 1.47 7.01
C ARG A 62 17.50 2.31 7.33
N GLU A 63 17.59 3.61 7.15
CA GLU A 63 16.51 4.59 7.34
C GLU A 63 15.37 4.38 6.34
N LEU A 64 15.70 3.98 5.11
CA LEU A 64 14.75 3.79 4.01
C LEU A 64 14.20 2.37 3.93
N ARG A 65 14.74 1.41 4.69
CA ARG A 65 14.27 0.01 4.68
C ARG A 65 12.80 -0.11 5.12
N GLY A 66 12.36 0.74 6.05
CA GLY A 66 10.96 0.77 6.51
C GLY A 66 10.02 1.15 5.37
N ILE A 67 10.34 2.25 4.68
CA ILE A 67 9.62 2.79 3.52
C ILE A 67 9.66 1.79 2.36
N GLY A 68 10.85 1.30 2.02
CA GLY A 68 11.04 0.33 0.95
C GLY A 68 10.25 -0.96 1.15
N ARG A 69 10.13 -1.44 2.39
CA ARG A 69 9.29 -2.59 2.71
C ARG A 69 7.82 -2.32 2.42
N LYS A 70 7.30 -1.15 2.79
CA LYS A 70 5.91 -0.75 2.52
C LYS A 70 5.64 -0.65 1.00
N LEU A 71 6.57 -0.05 0.25
CA LEU A 71 6.53 0.05 -1.22
C LEU A 71 6.47 -1.32 -1.89
N LEU A 72 7.40 -2.20 -1.53
CA LEU A 72 7.50 -3.54 -2.10
C LEU A 72 6.29 -4.40 -1.70
N TYR A 73 5.82 -4.31 -0.45
CA TYR A 73 4.63 -5.03 -0.01
C TYR A 73 3.38 -4.60 -0.76
N GLY A 74 3.19 -3.30 -1.02
CA GLY A 74 2.11 -2.84 -1.87
C GLY A 74 2.21 -3.40 -3.28
N SER A 75 3.41 -3.39 -3.87
CA SER A 75 3.63 -3.78 -5.28
C SER A 75 3.43 -5.27 -5.54
N VAL A 76 3.86 -6.13 -4.61
CA VAL A 76 3.71 -7.60 -4.73
C VAL A 76 2.29 -8.10 -4.44
N MET A 77 1.45 -7.29 -3.79
CA MET A 77 0.06 -7.63 -3.47
C MET A 77 -0.89 -7.05 -4.51
N ASN A 78 -0.87 -7.62 -5.71
CA ASN A 78 -1.63 -7.13 -6.86
C ASN A 78 -2.45 -8.26 -7.54
N ALA A 79 -2.74 -9.35 -6.82
CA ALA A 79 -3.42 -10.50 -7.41
C ALA A 79 -4.95 -10.34 -7.52
N ASP A 80 -5.55 -9.48 -6.69
CA ASP A 80 -6.99 -9.26 -6.61
C ASP A 80 -7.33 -7.79 -6.32
N ASP A 81 -8.57 -7.37 -6.59
CA ASP A 81 -9.07 -6.01 -6.40
C ASP A 81 -8.88 -5.51 -4.97
N TYR A 82 -9.18 -6.34 -3.98
CA TYR A 82 -8.95 -6.01 -2.57
C TYR A 82 -7.46 -5.79 -2.25
N GLN A 83 -6.58 -6.56 -2.90
CA GLN A 83 -5.13 -6.37 -2.75
C GLN A 83 -4.68 -5.07 -3.41
N ARG A 84 -5.25 -4.71 -4.57
CA ARG A 84 -5.03 -3.41 -5.23
C ARG A 84 -5.45 -2.22 -4.37
N ALA A 85 -6.59 -2.30 -3.67
CA ALA A 85 -6.97 -1.30 -2.67
C ALA A 85 -5.93 -1.20 -1.55
N CYS A 86 -5.55 -2.35 -0.97
CA CYS A 86 -4.58 -2.39 0.12
C CYS A 86 -3.20 -1.85 -0.30
N LYS A 87 -2.79 -2.06 -1.56
CA LYS A 87 -1.56 -1.52 -2.13
C LYS A 87 -1.48 -0.01 -2.02
N VAL A 88 -2.55 0.70 -2.38
CA VAL A 88 -2.61 2.17 -2.28
C VAL A 88 -2.48 2.62 -0.82
N VAL A 89 -3.07 1.90 0.14
CA VAL A 89 -2.95 2.22 1.56
C VAL A 89 -1.50 2.03 2.06
N TRP A 90 -0.82 0.96 1.63
CA TRP A 90 0.61 0.77 1.92
C TRP A 90 1.47 1.90 1.39
N TRP A 91 1.19 2.33 0.16
CA TRP A 91 1.89 3.42 -0.50
C TRP A 91 1.68 4.77 0.20
N ARG A 92 0.44 5.11 0.56
CA ARG A 92 0.14 6.31 1.37
C ARG A 92 0.88 6.31 2.70
N SER A 93 0.94 5.17 3.38
CA SER A 93 1.71 5.04 4.62
C SER A 93 3.23 5.17 4.40
N ALA A 94 3.74 4.80 3.23
CA ALA A 94 5.15 5.02 2.88
C ALA A 94 5.43 6.51 2.61
N ILE A 95 4.52 7.22 1.95
CA ILE A 95 4.62 8.66 1.68
C ILE A 95 4.64 9.46 2.99
N GLU A 96 3.83 9.08 3.98
CA GLU A 96 3.82 9.75 5.27
C GLU A 96 5.13 9.54 6.06
N ASP A 97 5.67 8.32 6.03
CA ASP A 97 7.00 8.06 6.60
C ASP A 97 8.09 8.89 5.88
N MET A 98 8.01 9.01 4.54
CA MET A 98 8.93 9.82 3.75
C MET A 98 8.84 11.31 4.12
N ARG A 99 7.63 11.84 4.33
CA ARG A 99 7.40 13.22 4.80
C ARG A 99 8.08 13.46 6.15
N THR A 100 8.00 12.48 7.05
CA THR A 100 8.62 12.56 8.38
C THR A 100 10.15 12.57 8.32
N LEU A 101 10.76 11.94 7.30
CA LEU A 101 12.21 11.90 7.10
C LEU A 101 12.79 13.13 6.36
N GLY A 102 11.99 14.18 6.11
CA GLY A 102 12.46 15.40 5.44
C GLY A 102 12.12 15.48 3.95
N GLY A 103 11.31 14.55 3.43
CA GLY A 103 10.82 14.58 2.05
C GLY A 103 11.83 14.03 1.03
N PHE A 104 11.34 13.75 -0.17
CA PHE A 104 12.13 13.32 -1.33
C PHE A 104 11.81 14.24 -2.50
N ASP A 105 12.76 14.44 -3.40
CA ASP A 105 12.49 15.14 -4.66
C ASP A 105 11.75 14.20 -5.62
N TRP A 106 10.50 14.55 -5.95
CA TRP A 106 9.64 13.82 -6.87
C TRP A 106 9.46 14.55 -8.22
N SER A 107 10.23 15.61 -8.46
CA SER A 107 10.03 16.53 -9.59
C SER A 107 10.34 15.93 -10.96
N ARG A 108 11.29 14.98 -11.05
CA ARG A 108 11.78 14.48 -12.35
C ARG A 108 11.75 12.96 -12.47
N GLU A 109 12.31 12.22 -11.52
CA GLU A 109 12.49 10.77 -11.62
C GLU A 109 12.20 10.05 -10.30
N TRP A 110 12.27 8.71 -10.32
CA TRP A 110 12.19 7.89 -9.11
C TRP A 110 13.34 8.27 -8.16
N PRO A 111 13.08 8.61 -6.89
CA PRO A 111 14.11 9.12 -5.99
C PRO A 111 15.23 8.12 -5.74
N ASP A 112 16.47 8.63 -5.70
CA ASP A 112 17.64 7.82 -5.38
C ASP A 112 17.55 7.24 -3.95
N GLY A 113 18.02 6.00 -3.81
CA GLY A 113 18.03 5.28 -2.53
C GLY A 113 16.75 4.52 -2.20
N LEU A 114 15.65 4.72 -2.93
CA LEU A 114 14.45 3.90 -2.82
C LEU A 114 14.61 2.59 -3.61
N PRO A 115 14.05 1.45 -3.14
CA PRO A 115 14.06 0.22 -3.91
C PRO A 115 13.26 0.42 -5.20
N ARG A 116 13.80 -0.11 -6.31
CA ARG A 116 13.11 -0.11 -7.60
C ARG A 116 11.89 -1.01 -7.55
N LEU A 117 10.82 -0.56 -8.17
CA LEU A 117 9.59 -1.33 -8.37
C LEU A 117 9.44 -1.66 -9.86
N GLY A 118 8.36 -2.34 -10.25
CA GLY A 118 8.02 -2.44 -11.67
C GLY A 118 7.66 -1.07 -12.22
N GLN A 119 8.01 -0.76 -13.47
CA GLN A 119 7.82 0.56 -14.09
C GLN A 119 6.39 1.13 -13.92
N ARG A 120 5.36 0.29 -14.05
CA ARG A 120 3.95 0.69 -13.83
C ARG A 120 3.69 1.13 -12.39
N ASP A 121 4.32 0.47 -11.43
CA ASP A 121 4.18 0.74 -10.01
C ASP A 121 4.95 1.98 -9.59
N GLU A 122 6.13 2.21 -10.19
CA GLU A 122 6.90 3.43 -9.99
C GLU A 122 6.13 4.66 -10.49
N LEU A 123 5.52 4.58 -11.67
CA LEU A 123 4.70 5.65 -12.24
C LEU A 123 3.49 5.94 -11.34
N ALA A 124 2.69 4.92 -11.01
CA ALA A 124 1.50 5.08 -10.19
C ALA A 124 1.83 5.61 -8.79
N PHE A 125 2.92 5.14 -8.17
CA PHE A 125 3.37 5.66 -6.88
C PHE A 125 3.80 7.13 -6.98
N SER A 126 4.58 7.47 -8.00
CA SER A 126 5.07 8.85 -8.22
C SER A 126 3.93 9.83 -8.42
N GLU A 127 2.85 9.44 -9.11
CA GLU A 127 1.63 10.24 -9.24
C GLU A 127 0.97 10.49 -7.88
N ILE A 128 0.81 9.44 -7.06
CA ILE A 128 0.21 9.56 -5.72
C ILE A 128 1.10 10.42 -4.79
N ALA A 129 2.42 10.24 -4.86
CA ALA A 129 3.37 11.02 -4.08
C ALA A 129 3.33 12.50 -4.48
N ARG A 130 3.35 12.83 -5.77
CA ARG A 130 3.21 14.21 -6.27
C ARG A 130 1.89 14.83 -5.88
N ALA A 131 0.78 14.10 -6.00
CA ALA A 131 -0.53 14.59 -5.58
C ALA A 131 -0.59 14.85 -4.06
N SER A 132 0.08 14.01 -3.25
CA SER A 132 0.08 14.14 -1.79
C SER A 132 1.07 15.18 -1.26
N LEU A 133 2.15 15.48 -2.00
CA LEU A 133 3.19 16.43 -1.63
C LEU A 133 2.97 17.85 -2.18
N LYS A 134 2.11 18.04 -3.19
CA LYS A 134 1.67 19.37 -3.64
C LYS A 134 0.68 20.06 -2.69
N VAL A 135 0.14 19.35 -1.69
CA VAL A 135 -0.88 19.84 -0.75
C VAL A 135 -0.23 20.41 0.53
N SER A 136 0.85 21.16 0.39
CA SER A 136 1.47 21.90 1.51
C SER A 136 1.54 23.38 1.20
#